data_AF-A0A936IM16-F1
#
_entry.id   AF-A0A936IM16-F1
#
_cell.length_a   1.000
_cell.length_b   1.000
_cell.length_c   1.000
_cell.angle_alpha   90.00
_cell.angle_beta   90.00
_cell.angle_gamma   90.00
#
_symmetry.space_group_name_H-M   'P 1'
#
loop_
_entity.id
_entity.type
_entity.pdbx_description
1 polymer ?
#
loop_
_entity_poly.entity_id
_entity_poly.type
_entity_poly.pdbx_seq_one_letter_code
_entity_poly.pdbx_strand_id
1 'polypeptide(L)' 'MRSRGDAAPRKRANVYLKVQIEFDERETPERLGEELCRQLRRVYGVRHAELSGVNSEE' A
#
# COMPACT_ATOMS: atom_id res chain seq x y z
N MET A 1 -30.73 -20.33 22.46
CA MET A 1 -30.62 -19.33 21.37
C MET A 1 -29.28 -18.62 21.54
N ARG A 2 -28.24 -18.95 20.77
CA ARG A 2 -26.94 -18.27 20.88
C ARG A 2 -27.05 -16.93 20.16
N SER A 3 -26.99 -15.85 20.91
CA SER A 3 -26.89 -14.49 20.40
C SER A 3 -25.70 -14.41 19.44
N ARG A 4 -25.97 -13.98 18.20
CA ARG A 4 -24.94 -13.60 17.23
C ARG A 4 -24.05 -12.57 17.92
N GLY A 5 -22.77 -12.88 18.08
CA GLY A 5 -21.79 -11.94 18.62
C GLY A 5 -21.79 -10.68 17.75
N ASP A 6 -22.04 -9.55 18.39
CA ASP A 6 -22.00 -8.25 17.74
C ASP A 6 -20.54 -7.97 17.35
N ALA A 7 -20.23 -8.08 16.06
CA ALA A 7 -18.88 -7.86 15.59
C ALA A 7 -18.55 -6.37 15.77
N ALA A 8 -17.57 -6.07 16.63
CA ALA A 8 -17.12 -4.71 16.87
C ALA A 8 -16.89 -3.95 15.53
N PRO A 9 -17.26 -2.66 15.45
CA PRO A 9 -17.17 -1.91 14.20
C PRO A 9 -15.74 -1.86 13.69
N ARG A 10 -15.53 -2.30 12.44
CA ARG A 10 -14.22 -2.23 11.77
C ARG A 10 -13.90 -0.78 11.42
N LYS A 11 -12.93 -0.20 12.13
CA LYS A 11 -12.37 1.11 11.80
C LYS A 11 -11.52 1.02 10.53
N ARG A 12 -11.58 2.06 9.70
CA ARG A 12 -10.76 2.23 8.50
C ARG A 12 -9.95 3.50 8.64
N ALA A 13 -8.69 3.46 8.22
CA ALA A 13 -7.81 4.61 8.18
C ALA A 13 -6.95 4.50 6.92
N ASN A 14 -6.62 5.65 6.34
CA ASN A 14 -5.64 5.76 5.28
C ASN A 14 -4.32 6.21 5.91
N VAL A 15 -3.22 5.59 5.49
CA VAL A 15 -1.87 5.97 5.88
C VAL A 15 -1.11 6.40 4.64
N TYR A 16 -0.33 7.47 4.75
CA TYR A 16 0.47 8.01 3.66
C TYR A 16 1.94 7.77 3.97
N LEU A 17 2.61 7.02 3.10
CA LEU A 17 4.02 6.65 3.26
C LEU A 17 4.85 7.43 2.23
N LYS A 18 5.85 8.19 2.69
CA LYS A 18 6.91 8.70 1.80
C LYS A 18 7.97 7.61 1.71
N VAL A 19 8.24 7.13 0.49
CA VAL A 19 9.22 6.09 0.22
C VAL A 19 10.22 6.64 -0.79
N GLN A 20 11.52 6.48 -0.49
CA GLN A 20 12.58 6.68 -1.46
C GLN A 20 13.04 5.33 -1.98
N ILE A 21 13.23 5.25 -3.28
CA ILE A 21 13.70 4.06 -3.98
C ILE A 21 14.89 4.46 -4.84
N GLU A 22 15.88 3.58 -4.91
CA GLU A 22 16.95 3.65 -5.90
C GLU A 22 16.58 2.68 -7.03
N PHE A 23 16.83 3.10 -8.27
CA PHE A 23 16.54 2.30 -9.45
C PHE A 23 17.59 2.58 -10.53
N ASP A 24 17.84 1.59 -11.37
CA ASP A 24 18.75 1.71 -12.51
C ASP A 24 17.98 2.06 -13.80
N GLU A 25 18.70 2.23 -14.90
CA GLU A 25 18.13 2.59 -16.21
C GLU A 25 17.16 1.53 -16.79
N ARG A 26 17.09 0.32 -16.20
CA ARG A 26 16.22 -0.76 -16.67
C ARG A 26 14.86 -0.75 -15.96
N GLU A 27 14.72 0.07 -14.92
CA GLU A 27 13.50 0.19 -14.14
C GLU A 27 12.96 1.63 -14.18
N THR A 28 11.67 1.77 -13.93
CA THR A 28 11.06 3.09 -13.74
C THR A 28 10.49 3.17 -12.34
N PRO A 29 10.47 4.36 -11.72
CA PRO A 29 9.94 4.54 -10.37
C PRO A 29 8.45 4.16 -10.29
N GLU A 30 7.69 4.30 -11.38
CA GLU A 30 6.29 3.87 -11.45
C GLU A 30 6.17 2.35 -11.31
N ARG A 31 7.00 1.59 -12.05
CA ARG A 31 6.98 0.13 -12.00
C ARG A 31 7.32 -0.39 -10.61
N LEU A 32 8.31 0.23 -9.97
CA LEU A 32 8.70 -0.10 -8.59
C LEU A 32 7.61 0.30 -7.59
N GLY A 33 6.98 1.46 -7.77
CA GLY A 33 5.85 1.90 -6.96
C GLY A 33 4.64 0.96 -7.04
N GLU A 34 4.34 0.43 -8.23
CA GLU A 34 3.31 -0.59 -8.40
C GLU A 34 3.66 -1.90 -7.69
N GLU A 35 4.92 -2.34 -7.76
CA GLU A 35 5.39 -3.52 -7.07
C GLU A 35 5.33 -3.34 -5.54
N LEU A 36 5.71 -2.16 -5.02
CA LEU A 36 5.52 -1.81 -3.62
C LEU A 36 4.05 -1.93 -3.20
N CYS A 37 3.12 -1.44 -4.03
CA CYS A 37 1.68 -1.60 -3.76
C CYS A 37 1.22 -3.06 -3.79
N ARG A 38 1.81 -3.93 -4.64
CA ARG A 38 1.56 -5.38 -4.62
C ARG A 38 2.08 -6.01 -3.35
N GLN A 39 3.30 -5.67 -2.93
CA GLN A 39 3.91 -6.19 -1.70
C GLN A 39 3.14 -5.76 -0.45
N LEU A 40 2.70 -4.50 -0.37
CA LEU A 40 1.87 -4.03 0.76
C LEU A 40 0.61 -4.87 0.89
N ARG A 41 -0.11 -5.10 -0.22
CA ARG A 41 -1.32 -5.95 -0.25
C ARG A 41 -1.02 -7.39 0.18
N ARG A 42 0.11 -7.95 -0.25
CA ARG A 42 0.50 -9.33 0.04
C ARG A 42 0.98 -9.53 1.48
N VAL A 43 1.87 -8.68 1.97
CA VAL A 43 2.56 -8.85 3.25
C VAL A 43 1.71 -8.33 4.41
N TYR A 44 1.05 -7.19 4.23
CA TYR A 44 0.28 -6.53 5.30
C TYR A 44 -1.23 -6.74 5.19
N GLY A 45 -1.70 -7.43 4.15
CA GLY A 45 -3.13 -7.67 3.95
C GLY A 45 -3.93 -6.37 3.79
N VAL A 46 -3.30 -5.27 3.34
CA VAL A 46 -4.01 -4.02 3.09
C VAL A 46 -5.04 -4.25 1.99
N ARG A 47 -6.24 -3.70 2.21
CA ARG A 47 -7.37 -3.87 1.28
C ARG A 47 -7.20 -3.09 -0.01
N HIS A 48 -6.46 -1.98 0.07
CA HIS A 48 -6.21 -1.09 -1.04
C HIS A 48 -4.84 -0.45 -0.86
N ALA A 49 -4.10 -0.32 -1.95
CA ALA A 49 -2.82 0.37 -2.03
C ALA A 49 -2.70 0.92 -3.45
N GLU A 50 -2.29 2.19 -3.56
CA GLU A 50 -2.14 2.90 -4.82
C GLU A 50 -0.85 3.72 -4.82
N LEU A 51 -0.26 3.89 -5.99
CA LEU A 51 0.81 4.85 -6.20
C LEU A 51 0.17 6.20 -6.50
N SER A 52 0.20 7.13 -5.54
CA SER A 52 -0.44 8.43 -5.68
C SER A 52 0.41 9.45 -6.47
N GLY A 53 1.70 9.19 -6.64
CA GLY A 53 2.61 10.06 -7.38
C GLY A 53 4.06 9.62 -7.27
N VAL A 54 4.88 10.10 -8.19
CA VAL A 54 6.32 9.92 -8.22
C VAL A 54 6.95 11.31 -8.25
N ASN A 55 7.96 11.52 -7.41
CA ASN A 55 8.83 12.69 -7.47
C ASN A 55 10.28 12.21 -7.40
N SER A 56 11.05 12.51 -8.44
CA SER A 56 12.47 12.18 -8.54
C SER A 56 13.30 13.40 -8.14
N GLU A 57 14.18 13.22 -7.17
CA GLU A 57 15.25 14.17 -6.86
C GLU A 57 16.41 13.81 -7.80
N GLU A 58 16.59 14.57 -8.88
CA GLU A 58 17.75 14.46 -9.81
C GLU A 58 19.05 14.97 -9.16
#